data_AF-A0A814CDQ1-F1
#
_entry.id   AF-A0A814CDQ1-F1
#
_cell.length_a   1.000
_cell.length_b   1.000
_cell.length_c   1.000
_cell.angle_alpha   90.00
_cell.angle_beta   90.00
_cell.angle_gamma   90.00
#
_symmetry.space_group_name_H-M   'P 1'
#
loop_
_entity.id
_entity.type
_entity.pdbx_description
1 polymer ?
#
loop_
_entity_poly.entity_id
_entity_poly.type
_entity_poly.pdbx_seq_one_letter_code
_entity_poly.pdbx_strand_id
1 'polypeptide(L)'
;MVFGKEHAGEWLAKTPIAFIGTISDVVRDSSTRSIPPIDSYKLRFQNVRTLRGSIVGTEFDYQQRGRTGSCLLRIIQNVDGLDAIGGEEEVREPLSGSTYLACTNDGAQVKALVELDNNTIEYLLQASKLPLGWYRNSSGQLESPWQYSHAKHVKWYNNERFATFEKCSKSGRPLLTTTDDISFSCEPVKSTHTKQYQNPDGDGVFKLTVTNNSNQPVEVSALLRDSRSKKILWEESIFVITDSGNHFFPAHGHANDVEPTVLQPHETISANLDTLTLHGISWPQGGWRLRLKFCLGNKASEGNYYYFTDHHEPIRKKAEKKKTAIVD
;
A
#
# COMPACT_ATOMS: atom_id res chain seq x y z
N MET A 1 12.44 12.97 -6.45
CA MET A 1 13.80 12.44 -6.69
C MET A 1 13.71 11.35 -7.76
N VAL A 2 14.64 11.34 -8.70
CA VAL A 2 14.83 10.18 -9.58
C VAL A 2 15.68 9.17 -8.83
N PHE A 3 15.13 7.98 -8.59
CA PHE A 3 15.76 6.90 -7.85
C PHE A 3 16.54 5.97 -8.79
N GLY A 4 17.54 5.27 -8.23
CA GLY A 4 18.23 4.19 -8.91
C GLY A 4 17.31 2.99 -9.19
N LYS A 5 17.60 2.25 -10.26
CA LYS A 5 16.83 1.08 -10.74
C LYS A 5 16.61 -0.01 -9.68
N GLU A 6 17.51 -0.10 -8.70
CA GLU A 6 17.43 -0.99 -7.54
C GLU A 6 16.15 -0.76 -6.69
N HIS A 7 15.60 0.45 -6.71
CA HIS A 7 14.38 0.80 -5.98
C HIS A 7 13.09 0.52 -6.76
N ALA A 8 13.18 0.08 -8.03
CA ALA A 8 12.02 -0.03 -8.90
C ALA A 8 10.97 -1.03 -8.37
N GLY A 9 11.42 -2.17 -7.86
CA GLY A 9 10.52 -3.18 -7.28
C GLY A 9 9.80 -2.70 -6.02
N GLU A 10 10.52 -1.99 -5.15
CA GLU A 10 9.97 -1.44 -3.90
C GLU A 10 8.90 -0.37 -4.19
N TRP A 11 9.17 0.54 -5.13
CA TRP A 11 8.20 1.54 -5.56
C TRP A 11 6.99 0.92 -6.22
N LEU A 12 7.18 -0.04 -7.14
CA LEU A 12 6.08 -0.75 -7.78
C LEU A 12 5.19 -1.51 -6.77
N ALA A 13 5.76 -2.02 -5.68
CA ALA A 13 5.01 -2.71 -4.64
C ALA A 13 4.13 -1.76 -3.80
N LYS A 14 4.50 -0.50 -3.63
CA LYS A 14 3.79 0.47 -2.77
C LYS A 14 2.75 1.30 -3.54
N THR A 15 2.94 1.46 -4.85
CA THR A 15 2.17 2.41 -5.66
C THR A 15 0.97 1.75 -6.35
N PRO A 16 -0.23 2.38 -6.34
CA PRO A 16 -1.43 1.80 -6.95
C PRO A 16 -1.46 1.96 -8.48
N ILE A 17 -0.91 3.06 -8.98
CA ILE A 17 -0.82 3.35 -10.41
C ILE A 17 0.66 3.48 -10.76
N ALA A 18 1.12 2.58 -11.61
CA ALA A 18 2.50 2.55 -12.03
C ALA A 18 2.55 2.24 -13.52
N PHE A 19 3.43 2.93 -14.24
CA PHE A 19 3.63 2.70 -15.66
C PHE A 19 5.10 2.88 -16.02
N ILE A 20 5.51 2.21 -17.10
CA ILE A 20 6.80 2.41 -17.74
C ILE A 20 6.57 3.36 -18.91
N GLY A 21 7.43 4.35 -19.08
CA GLY A 21 7.38 5.23 -20.26
C GLY A 21 8.71 5.92 -20.49
N THR A 22 8.94 6.31 -21.74
CA THR A 22 10.09 7.14 -22.12
C THR A 22 9.69 8.60 -22.02
N ILE A 23 10.44 9.41 -21.28
CA ILE A 23 10.19 10.85 -21.24
C ILE A 23 10.59 11.43 -22.59
N SER A 24 9.65 12.06 -23.27
CA SER A 24 9.87 12.73 -24.56
C SER A 24 10.17 14.23 -24.40
N ASP A 25 9.67 14.84 -23.32
CA ASP A 25 9.86 16.26 -23.03
C ASP A 25 9.88 16.52 -21.53
N VAL A 26 10.73 17.47 -21.11
CA VAL A 26 10.90 17.90 -19.72
C VAL A 26 10.83 19.42 -19.70
N VAL A 27 9.73 19.96 -19.17
CA VAL A 27 9.57 21.40 -18.98
C VAL A 27 9.75 21.69 -17.50
N ARG A 28 10.87 22.31 -17.13
CA ARG A 28 11.08 22.82 -15.76
C ARG A 28 10.21 24.05 -15.55
N ASP A 29 9.44 24.04 -14.48
CA ASP A 29 8.60 25.15 -14.03
C ASP A 29 9.26 25.83 -12.82
N SER A 30 8.47 26.48 -11.97
CA SER A 30 8.94 27.18 -10.79
C SER A 30 9.64 26.29 -9.76
N SER A 31 10.61 26.89 -9.07
CA SER A 31 11.24 26.35 -7.88
C SER A 31 10.76 27.11 -6.64
N THR A 32 10.36 26.41 -5.59
CA THR A 32 10.01 27.07 -4.32
C THR A 32 11.24 27.69 -3.67
N ARG A 33 11.04 28.77 -2.90
CA ARG A 33 12.09 29.38 -2.06
C ARG A 33 12.33 28.64 -0.75
N SER A 34 11.87 27.39 -0.63
CA SER A 34 12.10 26.58 0.57
C SER A 34 13.55 26.10 0.62
N ILE A 35 13.97 25.63 1.80
CA ILE A 35 15.29 25.00 1.99
C ILE A 35 15.00 23.57 2.50
N PRO A 36 15.20 22.51 1.67
CA PRO A 36 15.64 22.58 0.27
C PRO A 36 14.57 23.13 -0.68
N PRO A 37 14.96 23.69 -1.84
CA PRO A 37 14.02 24.13 -2.86
C PRO A 37 13.24 22.92 -3.38
N ILE A 38 12.03 23.15 -3.88
CA ILE A 38 11.22 22.14 -4.56
C ILE A 38 11.09 22.59 -6.00
N ASP A 39 11.74 21.86 -6.90
CA ASP A 39 11.67 22.05 -8.33
C ASP A 39 10.43 21.33 -8.89
N SER A 40 9.64 22.05 -9.67
CA SER A 40 8.48 21.49 -10.36
C SER A 40 8.81 21.25 -11.83
N TYR A 41 8.32 20.14 -12.37
CA TYR A 41 8.50 19.71 -13.75
C TYR A 41 7.16 19.28 -14.33
N LYS A 42 6.95 19.59 -15.60
CA LYS A 42 5.97 18.93 -16.45
C LYS A 42 6.68 17.91 -17.33
N LEU A 43 6.24 16.67 -17.23
CA LEU A 43 6.85 15.54 -17.93
C LEU A 43 5.89 14.99 -18.96
N ARG A 44 6.33 14.84 -20.21
CA ARG A 44 5.55 14.18 -21.25
C ARG A 44 6.15 12.82 -21.58
N PHE A 45 5.36 11.76 -21.42
CA PHE A 45 5.76 10.39 -21.68
C PHE A 45 5.30 9.88 -23.05
N GLN A 46 6.06 8.95 -23.61
CA GLN A 46 5.73 8.16 -24.79
C GLN A 46 5.97 6.67 -24.50
N ASN A 47 5.47 5.81 -25.39
CA ASN A 47 5.57 4.35 -25.26
C ASN A 47 5.07 3.83 -23.91
N VAL A 48 3.97 4.42 -23.44
CA VAL A 48 3.50 4.18 -22.09
C VAL A 48 2.91 2.77 -21.98
N ARG A 49 3.45 2.01 -21.04
CA ARG A 49 2.95 0.69 -20.66
C ARG A 49 2.54 0.68 -19.20
N THR A 50 1.25 0.60 -18.95
CA THR A 50 0.70 0.52 -17.60
C THR A 50 1.04 -0.83 -16.97
N LEU A 51 1.62 -0.79 -15.76
CA LEU A 51 1.91 -1.96 -14.93
C LEU A 51 0.82 -2.18 -13.88
N ARG A 52 0.30 -1.09 -13.29
CA ARG A 52 -0.78 -1.12 -12.29
C ARG A 52 -1.73 0.05 -12.50
N GLY A 53 -2.99 -0.18 -12.16
CA GLY A 53 -4.04 0.84 -12.20
C GLY A 53 -4.39 1.29 -13.61
N SER A 54 -4.87 2.51 -13.74
CA SER A 54 -5.19 3.14 -15.02
C SER A 54 -4.64 4.55 -15.01
N ILE A 55 -4.19 5.00 -16.18
CA ILE A 55 -3.68 6.35 -16.38
C ILE A 55 -4.54 7.05 -17.44
N VAL A 56 -4.61 8.37 -17.36
CA VAL A 56 -5.30 9.19 -18.34
C VAL A 56 -4.31 10.21 -18.89
N GLY A 57 -4.07 10.15 -20.19
CA GLY A 57 -3.12 11.04 -20.86
C GLY A 57 -1.66 10.62 -20.71
N THR A 58 -0.77 11.52 -21.11
CA THR A 58 0.68 11.30 -21.22
C THR A 58 1.50 12.41 -20.60
N GLU A 59 0.85 13.39 -19.97
CA GLU A 59 1.49 14.53 -19.33
C GLU A 59 1.24 14.50 -17.84
N PHE A 60 2.29 14.68 -17.04
CA PHE A 60 2.22 14.57 -15.60
C PHE A 60 3.07 15.64 -14.92
N ASP A 61 2.56 16.13 -13.80
CA ASP A 61 3.33 17.00 -12.91
C ASP A 61 4.26 16.15 -12.03
N TYR A 62 5.47 16.64 -11.84
CA TYR A 62 6.47 16.01 -11.00
C TYR A 62 7.17 17.05 -10.14
N GLN A 63 7.33 16.73 -8.86
CA GLN A 63 8.03 17.60 -7.91
C GLN A 63 9.21 16.88 -7.31
N GLN A 64 10.34 17.58 -7.25
CA GLN A 64 11.58 17.07 -6.71
C GLN A 64 12.16 18.08 -5.74
N ARG A 65 12.51 17.62 -4.54
CA ARG A 65 13.34 18.42 -3.64
C ARG A 65 14.72 18.58 -4.29
N GLY A 66 15.08 19.82 -4.59
CA GLY A 66 16.36 20.21 -5.12
C GLY A 66 17.48 20.09 -4.09
N ARG A 67 18.72 20.30 -4.52
CA ARG A 67 19.91 20.21 -3.66
C ARG A 67 20.01 21.45 -2.77
N THR A 68 20.29 21.26 -1.48
CA THR A 68 20.99 22.26 -0.67
C THR A 68 22.47 21.93 -0.66
N GLY A 69 23.34 22.91 -0.84
CA GLY A 69 24.80 22.71 -0.86
C GLY A 69 25.25 21.84 0.31
N SER A 70 25.87 20.70 -0.03
CA SER A 70 26.35 19.59 0.83
C SER A 70 25.36 18.53 1.35
N CYS A 71 24.06 18.58 1.02
CA CYS A 71 23.12 17.59 1.55
C CYS A 71 22.94 16.39 0.62
N LEU A 72 23.69 15.33 0.91
CA LEU A 72 23.34 13.95 0.60
C LEU A 72 21.98 13.64 1.23
N LEU A 73 21.00 13.19 0.44
CA LEU A 73 19.71 12.80 1.00
C LEU A 73 19.86 11.42 1.64
N ARG A 74 19.95 11.37 2.97
CA ARG A 74 19.76 10.11 3.72
C ARG A 74 18.33 9.63 3.49
N ILE A 75 18.18 8.53 2.77
CA ILE A 75 16.92 7.78 2.74
C ILE A 75 16.79 7.10 4.11
N ILE A 76 16.00 7.69 5.01
CA ILE A 76 15.63 7.02 6.25
C ILE A 76 14.60 5.96 5.88
N GLN A 77 15.04 4.72 5.76
CA GLN A 77 14.11 3.58 5.84
C GLN A 77 13.64 3.51 7.29
N ASN A 78 12.41 3.97 7.55
CA ASN A 78 11.74 3.74 8.83
C ASN A 78 11.43 2.25 8.97
N VAL A 79 12.41 1.48 9.43
CA VAL A 79 12.24 0.14 9.96
C VAL A 79 12.55 0.23 11.44
N ASP A 80 11.50 0.26 12.27
CA ASP A 80 11.54 0.07 13.72
C ASP A 80 12.64 0.82 14.50
N GLY A 81 12.53 2.14 14.64
CA GLY A 81 13.18 2.88 15.74
C GLY A 81 14.71 2.78 15.85
N LEU A 82 15.39 2.34 14.80
CA LEU A 82 16.83 2.36 14.66
C LEU A 82 17.13 3.06 13.34
N ASP A 83 17.84 4.19 13.44
CA ASP A 83 18.37 4.95 12.31
C ASP A 83 19.33 4.07 11.49
N ALA A 84 18.79 3.28 10.57
CA ALA A 84 19.56 2.60 9.55
C ALA A 84 20.06 3.68 8.57
N ILE A 85 21.37 3.84 8.51
CA ILE A 85 22.07 4.77 7.63
C ILE A 85 21.81 4.32 6.18
N GLY A 86 20.77 4.89 5.56
CA GLY A 86 20.50 4.75 4.13
C GLY A 86 21.62 5.35 3.31
N GLY A 87 21.98 4.67 2.22
CA GLY A 87 23.03 5.08 1.29
C GLY A 87 22.84 6.48 0.74
N GLU A 88 23.96 7.09 0.38
CA GLU A 88 24.04 8.40 -0.27
C GLU A 88 23.52 8.29 -1.71
N GLU A 89 22.24 8.56 -1.95
CA GLU A 89 21.72 8.68 -3.32
C GLU A 89 21.85 10.13 -3.83
N GLU A 90 22.50 10.27 -4.98
CA GLU A 90 22.64 11.55 -5.67
C GLU A 90 21.29 11.97 -6.28
N VAL A 91 20.84 13.18 -5.95
CA VAL A 91 19.64 13.77 -6.53
C VAL A 91 19.87 14.03 -8.03
N ARG A 92 19.23 13.24 -8.91
CA ARG A 92 19.27 13.37 -10.38
C ARG A 92 17.99 14.02 -10.92
N GLU A 93 18.13 14.91 -11.89
CA GLU A 93 16.99 15.51 -12.62
C GLU A 93 16.46 14.51 -13.68
N PRO A 94 15.15 14.58 -14.05
CA PRO A 94 14.61 13.75 -15.12
C PRO A 94 15.17 14.16 -16.48
N LEU A 95 15.48 13.19 -17.34
CA LEU A 95 16.08 13.39 -18.65
C LEU A 95 15.14 12.96 -19.76
N SER A 96 15.04 13.77 -20.82
CA SER A 96 14.37 13.36 -22.06
C SER A 96 15.18 12.26 -22.76
N GLY A 97 14.48 11.30 -23.37
CA GLY A 97 15.03 10.10 -23.99
C GLY A 97 15.23 8.91 -23.05
N SER A 98 15.25 9.13 -21.73
CA SER A 98 15.37 8.05 -20.74
C SER A 98 14.02 7.39 -20.46
N THR A 99 14.07 6.09 -20.12
CA THR A 99 12.88 5.31 -19.75
C THR A 99 12.78 5.18 -18.24
N TYR A 100 11.59 5.40 -17.71
CA TYR A 100 11.33 5.44 -16.28
C TYR A 100 10.17 4.55 -15.90
N LEU A 101 10.23 4.00 -14.69
CA LEU A 101 9.05 3.66 -13.91
C LEU A 101 8.53 4.95 -13.29
N ALA A 102 7.31 5.32 -13.64
CA ALA A 102 6.60 6.43 -13.03
C ALA A 102 5.53 5.89 -12.08
N CYS A 103 5.56 6.37 -10.84
CA CYS A 103 4.67 5.96 -9.77
C CYS A 103 3.78 7.12 -9.35
N THR A 104 2.46 6.93 -9.38
CA THR A 104 1.46 7.93 -9.00
C THR A 104 0.37 7.33 -8.12
N ASN A 105 -0.22 8.15 -7.25
CA ASN A 105 -1.36 7.74 -6.41
C ASN A 105 -2.70 8.09 -7.07
N ASP A 106 -2.75 9.14 -7.90
CA ASP A 106 -3.98 9.72 -8.43
C ASP A 106 -4.04 9.75 -9.96
N GLY A 107 -2.97 9.32 -10.64
CA GLY A 107 -2.89 9.34 -12.09
C GLY A 107 -2.55 10.72 -12.67
N ALA A 108 -2.36 11.74 -11.84
CA ALA A 108 -2.07 13.11 -12.28
C ALA A 108 -0.66 13.55 -11.89
N GLN A 109 -0.25 13.27 -10.65
CA GLN A 109 1.07 13.68 -10.15
C GLN A 109 1.99 12.48 -9.97
N VAL A 110 3.16 12.51 -10.60
CA VAL A 110 4.22 11.52 -10.36
C VAL A 110 4.87 11.80 -9.00
N LYS A 111 4.90 10.78 -8.16
CA LYS A 111 5.51 10.82 -6.81
C LYS A 111 6.93 10.27 -6.81
N ALA A 112 7.20 9.28 -7.65
CA ALA A 112 8.53 8.72 -7.83
C ALA A 112 8.80 8.42 -9.29
N LEU A 113 10.03 8.69 -9.68
CA LEU A 113 10.61 8.28 -10.96
C LEU A 113 11.77 7.36 -10.66
N VAL A 114 11.82 6.21 -11.33
CA VAL A 114 12.96 5.30 -11.24
C VAL A 114 13.48 5.08 -12.65
N GLU A 115 14.74 5.45 -12.90
CA GLU A 115 15.35 5.25 -14.22
C GLU A 115 15.57 3.76 -14.49
N LEU A 116 15.26 3.30 -15.69
CA LEU A 116 15.22 1.88 -16.04
C LEU A 116 16.22 1.52 -17.15
N ASP A 117 16.76 0.31 -17.05
CA ASP A 117 17.36 -0.41 -18.17
C ASP A 117 16.45 -1.58 -18.62
N ASN A 118 16.82 -2.23 -19.73
CA ASN A 118 16.02 -3.33 -20.30
C ASN A 118 15.80 -4.49 -19.31
N ASN A 119 16.82 -4.85 -18.52
CA ASN A 119 16.72 -5.92 -17.53
C ASN A 119 15.73 -5.56 -16.42
N THR A 120 15.72 -4.29 -15.99
CA THR A 120 14.81 -3.79 -14.96
C THR A 120 13.37 -3.75 -15.49
N ILE A 121 13.16 -3.42 -16.77
CA ILE A 121 11.84 -3.46 -17.40
C ILE A 121 11.28 -4.89 -17.34
N GLU A 122 12.05 -5.90 -17.77
CA GLU A 122 11.60 -7.30 -17.73
C GLU A 122 11.27 -7.75 -16.31
N TYR A 123 12.12 -7.40 -15.34
CA TYR A 123 11.86 -7.63 -13.93
C TYR A 123 10.53 -7.01 -13.47
N LEU A 124 10.28 -5.75 -13.81
CA LEU A 124 9.05 -5.04 -13.42
C LEU A 124 7.79 -5.65 -14.02
N LEU A 125 7.86 -6.21 -15.23
CA LEU A 125 6.75 -6.93 -15.85
C LEU A 125 6.40 -8.23 -15.13
N GLN A 126 7.37 -8.87 -14.48
CA GLN A 126 7.10 -10.01 -13.62
C GLN A 126 6.63 -9.55 -12.24
N ALA A 127 7.25 -8.51 -11.69
CA ALA A 127 6.88 -7.96 -10.39
C ALA A 127 5.47 -7.34 -10.37
N SER A 128 4.96 -6.83 -11.49
CA SER A 128 3.60 -6.29 -11.59
C SER A 128 2.52 -7.35 -11.40
N LYS A 129 2.87 -8.64 -11.54
CA LYS A 129 1.98 -9.77 -11.27
C LYS A 129 1.85 -10.08 -9.78
N LEU A 130 2.75 -9.55 -8.96
CA LEU A 130 2.67 -9.72 -7.51
C LEU A 130 1.57 -8.82 -6.93
N PRO A 131 0.88 -9.26 -5.86
CA PRO A 131 0.02 -8.42 -5.06
C PRO A 131 0.71 -7.14 -4.56
N LEU A 132 -0.08 -6.10 -4.28
CA LEU A 132 0.46 -4.88 -3.66
C LEU A 132 1.16 -5.23 -2.33
N GLY A 133 2.22 -4.50 -2.02
CA GLY A 133 3.09 -4.71 -0.86
C GLY A 133 4.08 -5.86 -1.00
N TRP A 134 3.94 -6.76 -1.99
CA TRP A 134 4.87 -7.85 -2.23
C TRP A 134 5.93 -7.47 -3.26
N TYR A 135 7.16 -7.93 -3.05
CA TYR A 135 8.26 -7.75 -3.99
C TYR A 135 9.26 -8.90 -3.89
N ARG A 136 10.16 -9.01 -4.88
CA ARG A 136 11.35 -9.86 -4.77
C ARG A 136 12.53 -9.00 -4.34
N ASN A 137 13.24 -9.42 -3.31
CA ASN A 137 14.45 -8.74 -2.87
C ASN A 137 15.62 -8.98 -3.86
N SER A 138 16.79 -8.43 -3.56
CA SER A 138 17.98 -8.55 -4.42
C SER A 138 18.49 -9.99 -4.61
N SER A 139 18.13 -10.93 -3.73
CA SER A 139 18.42 -12.36 -3.89
C SER A 139 17.32 -13.14 -4.64
N GLY A 140 16.30 -12.45 -5.15
CA GLY A 140 15.17 -13.04 -5.86
C GLY A 140 14.12 -13.68 -4.96
N GLN A 141 14.31 -13.62 -3.64
CA GLN A 141 13.38 -14.17 -2.66
C GLN A 141 12.17 -13.27 -2.50
N LEU A 142 10.99 -13.88 -2.35
CA LEU A 142 9.74 -13.18 -2.19
C LEU A 142 9.60 -12.62 -0.77
N GLU A 143 9.29 -11.34 -0.64
CA GLU A 143 9.03 -10.66 0.62
C GLU A 143 7.60 -10.10 0.63
N SER A 144 6.92 -10.27 1.77
CA SER A 144 5.52 -9.89 1.94
C SER A 144 5.41 -8.62 2.78
N PRO A 145 4.31 -7.86 2.67
CA PRO A 145 4.12 -6.67 3.50
C PRO A 145 4.12 -7.05 5.00
N TRP A 146 3.66 -8.26 5.34
CA TRP A 146 3.64 -8.80 6.69
C TRP A 146 4.99 -9.21 7.27
N GLN A 147 6.11 -9.07 6.55
CA GLN A 147 7.43 -9.46 7.06
C GLN A 147 7.85 -8.71 8.34
N TYR A 148 7.35 -7.47 8.50
CA TYR A 148 7.57 -6.64 9.69
C TYR A 148 6.35 -6.62 10.61
N SER A 149 5.39 -7.52 10.42
CA SER A 149 4.24 -7.58 11.32
C SER A 149 4.68 -8.02 12.72
N HIS A 150 4.03 -7.46 13.74
CA HIS A 150 4.26 -7.83 15.14
C HIS A 150 3.95 -9.30 15.44
N ALA A 151 3.16 -9.96 14.59
CA ALA A 151 2.83 -11.37 14.73
C ALA A 151 3.97 -12.27 14.25
N LYS A 152 4.68 -12.89 15.20
CA LYS A 152 5.73 -13.89 14.94
C LYS A 152 5.15 -15.30 15.01
N HIS A 153 5.66 -16.21 14.19
CA HIS A 153 5.32 -17.65 14.22
C HIS A 153 3.82 -17.97 14.04
N VAL A 154 3.15 -17.27 13.12
CA VAL A 154 1.74 -17.53 12.80
C VAL A 154 1.58 -18.96 12.28
N LYS A 155 0.82 -19.79 13.02
CA LYS A 155 0.73 -21.24 12.80
C LYS A 155 0.21 -21.59 11.41
N TRP A 156 -0.81 -20.89 10.94
CA TRP A 156 -1.50 -21.24 9.70
C TRP A 156 -0.64 -21.01 8.44
N TYR A 157 0.46 -20.27 8.51
CA TYR A 157 1.39 -20.09 7.38
C TYR A 157 1.99 -21.42 6.88
N ASN A 158 2.02 -22.43 7.74
CA ASN A 158 2.48 -23.78 7.42
C ASN A 158 1.33 -24.77 7.21
N ASN A 159 0.09 -24.30 7.09
CA ASN A 159 -1.04 -25.18 6.78
C ASN A 159 -0.82 -25.85 5.41
N GLU A 160 -1.07 -27.15 5.34
CA GLU A 160 -0.86 -27.99 4.15
C GLU A 160 -1.64 -27.48 2.93
N ARG A 161 -2.80 -26.84 3.14
CA ARG A 161 -3.59 -26.22 2.07
C ARG A 161 -2.80 -25.16 1.29
N PHE A 162 -1.82 -24.51 1.94
CA PHE A 162 -0.98 -23.51 1.32
C PHE A 162 0.44 -24.02 1.00
N ALA A 163 0.65 -25.34 1.00
CA ALA A 163 1.97 -25.93 0.77
C ALA A 163 2.54 -25.63 -0.63
N THR A 164 1.68 -25.53 -1.65
CA THR A 164 2.07 -25.27 -3.04
C THR A 164 2.21 -23.78 -3.37
N PHE A 165 1.86 -22.89 -2.44
CA PHE A 165 1.94 -21.45 -2.67
C PHE A 165 3.37 -20.98 -2.51
N GLU A 166 3.78 -20.00 -3.34
CA GLU A 166 5.00 -19.23 -3.03
C GLU A 166 4.84 -18.58 -1.65
N LYS A 167 5.92 -18.50 -0.88
CA LYS A 167 5.90 -17.98 0.50
C LYS A 167 6.88 -16.84 0.66
N CYS A 168 6.54 -15.95 1.58
CA CYS A 168 7.46 -14.94 2.07
C CYS A 168 8.68 -15.62 2.71
N SER A 169 9.89 -15.25 2.28
CA SER A 169 11.14 -15.78 2.82
C SER A 169 11.38 -15.40 4.29
N LYS A 170 10.79 -14.29 4.74
CA LYS A 170 10.96 -13.78 6.11
C LYS A 170 9.88 -14.28 7.07
N SER A 171 8.61 -14.23 6.67
CA SER A 171 7.49 -14.59 7.55
C SER A 171 6.93 -15.98 7.30
N GLY A 172 7.17 -16.59 6.14
CA GLY A 172 6.53 -17.85 5.73
C GLY A 172 5.09 -17.68 5.25
N ARG A 173 4.52 -16.47 5.29
CA ARG A 173 3.15 -16.21 4.83
C ARG A 173 3.01 -16.60 3.35
N PRO A 174 1.97 -17.35 2.95
CA PRO A 174 1.72 -17.67 1.54
C PRO A 174 1.31 -16.44 0.72
N LEU A 175 1.68 -16.44 -0.55
CA LEU A 175 1.31 -15.45 -1.55
C LEU A 175 -0.15 -15.64 -1.96
N LEU A 176 -1.07 -15.07 -1.20
CA LEU A 176 -2.50 -15.19 -1.45
C LEU A 176 -2.98 -14.10 -2.41
N THR A 177 -3.72 -14.49 -3.43
CA THR A 177 -4.28 -13.61 -4.46
C THR A 177 -5.81 -13.67 -4.48
N THR A 178 -6.41 -12.83 -5.32
CA THR A 178 -7.81 -12.88 -5.68
C THR A 178 -7.91 -13.05 -7.21
N THR A 179 -9.01 -13.63 -7.67
CA THR A 179 -9.30 -13.74 -9.10
C THR A 179 -9.79 -12.40 -9.66
N ASP A 180 -9.77 -12.26 -10.99
CA ASP A 180 -10.20 -11.03 -11.64
C ASP A 180 -11.70 -10.75 -11.46
N ASP A 181 -12.51 -11.81 -11.32
CA ASP A 181 -13.95 -11.76 -11.07
C ASP A 181 -14.34 -11.15 -9.71
N ILE A 182 -13.37 -10.98 -8.80
CA ILE A 182 -13.61 -10.34 -7.50
C ILE A 182 -13.46 -8.82 -7.61
N SER A 183 -14.48 -8.09 -7.15
CA SER A 183 -14.37 -6.65 -6.89
C SER A 183 -14.19 -6.39 -5.40
N PHE A 184 -13.40 -5.37 -5.09
CA PHE A 184 -13.10 -4.96 -3.72
C PHE A 184 -13.22 -3.44 -3.63
N SER A 185 -14.00 -2.97 -2.66
CA SER A 185 -14.22 -1.54 -2.43
C SER A 185 -14.21 -1.20 -0.95
N CYS A 186 -13.97 0.07 -0.66
CA CYS A 186 -14.07 0.62 0.69
C CYS A 186 -14.82 1.95 0.68
N GLU A 187 -15.68 2.15 1.68
CA GLU A 187 -16.40 3.40 1.89
C GLU A 187 -16.28 3.85 3.35
N PRO A 188 -16.05 5.14 3.63
CA PRO A 188 -16.03 5.63 5.00
C PRO A 188 -17.41 5.51 5.65
N VAL A 189 -17.46 5.02 6.88
CA VAL A 189 -18.68 4.94 7.68
C VAL A 189 -18.88 6.28 8.38
N LYS A 190 -20.01 6.93 8.11
CA LYS A 190 -20.37 8.20 8.73
C LYS A 190 -20.43 8.07 10.26
N SER A 191 -19.91 9.07 10.96
CA SER A 191 -20.03 9.13 12.42
C SER A 191 -21.49 9.31 12.84
N THR A 192 -21.89 8.63 13.92
CA THR A 192 -23.19 8.87 14.56
C THR A 192 -23.25 10.22 15.29
N HIS A 193 -22.09 10.80 15.61
CA HIS A 193 -21.96 12.09 16.30
C HIS A 193 -21.06 13.01 15.48
N THR A 194 -21.67 13.68 14.50
CA THR A 194 -20.97 14.65 13.65
C THR A 194 -20.61 15.90 14.44
N LYS A 195 -19.32 16.24 14.48
CA LYS A 195 -18.79 17.51 14.94
C LYS A 195 -18.34 18.32 13.73
N GLN A 196 -18.90 19.52 13.61
CA GLN A 196 -18.58 20.43 12.51
C GLN A 196 -17.05 20.62 12.42
N TYR A 197 -16.51 20.42 11.22
CA TYR A 197 -15.09 20.54 10.88
C TYR A 197 -14.12 19.51 11.48
N GLN A 198 -14.55 18.61 12.38
CA GLN A 198 -13.64 17.68 13.04
C GLN A 198 -13.69 16.25 12.49
N ASN A 199 -14.87 15.77 12.07
CA ASN A 199 -15.06 14.42 11.52
C ASN A 199 -16.04 14.37 10.33
N PRO A 200 -15.88 15.24 9.31
CA PRO A 200 -16.81 15.29 8.18
C PRO A 200 -16.91 13.97 7.42
N ASP A 201 -15.83 13.18 7.41
CA ASP A 201 -15.74 11.90 6.72
C ASP A 201 -15.98 10.68 7.66
N GLY A 202 -16.39 10.92 8.91
CA GLY A 202 -16.52 9.87 9.94
C GLY A 202 -15.29 9.71 10.83
N ASP A 203 -15.31 8.68 11.67
CA ASP A 203 -14.34 8.49 12.77
C ASP A 203 -13.30 7.39 12.47
N GLY A 204 -12.87 7.28 11.20
CA GLY A 204 -11.87 6.29 10.79
C GLY A 204 -12.37 4.85 10.68
N VAL A 205 -13.69 4.63 10.65
CA VAL A 205 -14.26 3.32 10.35
C VAL A 205 -14.56 3.23 8.86
N PHE A 206 -14.13 2.16 8.22
CA PHE A 206 -14.38 1.90 6.81
C PHE A 206 -15.17 0.60 6.64
N LYS A 207 -16.20 0.64 5.82
CA LYS A 207 -16.89 -0.55 5.36
C LYS A 207 -16.17 -1.07 4.13
N LEU A 208 -15.61 -2.26 4.26
CA LEU A 208 -14.98 -2.99 3.18
C LEU A 208 -15.99 -3.95 2.57
N THR A 209 -16.04 -4.02 1.25
CA THR A 209 -16.98 -4.84 0.50
C THR A 209 -16.22 -5.70 -0.51
N VAL A 210 -16.53 -7.00 -0.53
CA VAL A 210 -16.02 -7.95 -1.52
C VAL A 210 -17.20 -8.55 -2.24
N THR A 211 -17.17 -8.55 -3.58
CA THR A 211 -18.23 -9.11 -4.41
C THR A 211 -17.65 -10.08 -5.43
N ASN A 212 -18.30 -11.23 -5.59
CA ASN A 212 -18.10 -12.13 -6.70
C ASN A 212 -18.94 -11.69 -7.90
N ASN A 213 -18.32 -11.21 -8.97
CA ASN A 213 -19.04 -10.74 -10.16
C ASN A 213 -19.30 -11.84 -11.20
N SER A 214 -18.87 -13.08 -10.92
CA SER A 214 -19.04 -14.21 -11.83
C SER A 214 -20.36 -14.94 -11.62
N ASN A 215 -20.69 -15.80 -12.59
CA ASN A 215 -21.84 -16.70 -12.53
C ASN A 215 -21.52 -18.05 -11.85
N GLN A 216 -20.35 -18.20 -11.23
CA GLN A 216 -19.91 -19.44 -10.57
C GLN A 216 -19.44 -19.15 -9.15
N PRO A 217 -19.46 -20.13 -8.24
CA PRO A 217 -18.79 -19.98 -6.95
C PRO A 217 -17.30 -19.70 -7.15
N VAL A 218 -16.76 -18.73 -6.41
CA VAL A 218 -15.35 -18.33 -6.47
C VAL A 218 -14.71 -18.49 -5.11
N GLU A 219 -13.59 -19.22 -5.07
CA GLU A 219 -12.70 -19.23 -3.92
C GLU A 219 -11.81 -17.97 -3.93
N VAL A 220 -11.86 -17.19 -2.86
CA VAL A 220 -11.06 -15.98 -2.68
C VAL A 220 -9.91 -16.30 -1.74
N SER A 221 -8.77 -16.76 -2.29
CA SER A 221 -7.63 -17.23 -1.49
C SER A 221 -7.10 -16.18 -0.50
N ALA A 222 -7.14 -14.89 -0.85
CA ALA A 222 -6.71 -13.80 0.03
C ALA A 222 -7.71 -13.44 1.13
N LEU A 223 -8.99 -13.87 1.05
CA LEU A 223 -9.99 -13.60 2.07
C LEU A 223 -10.18 -14.85 2.94
N LEU A 224 -9.58 -14.83 4.11
CA LEU A 224 -9.52 -15.96 5.00
C LEU A 224 -10.76 -16.04 5.88
N ARG A 225 -11.15 -17.26 6.25
CA ARG A 225 -12.11 -17.55 7.30
C ARG A 225 -11.56 -18.64 8.23
N ASP A 226 -12.04 -18.64 9.46
CA ASP A 226 -11.72 -19.68 10.42
C ASP A 226 -12.31 -21.02 9.96
N SER A 227 -11.48 -22.05 9.89
CA SER A 227 -11.87 -23.34 9.31
C SER A 227 -13.01 -24.03 10.07
N ARG A 228 -13.20 -23.72 11.36
CA ARG A 228 -14.20 -24.37 12.23
C ARG A 228 -15.50 -23.60 12.30
N SER A 229 -15.43 -22.33 12.69
CA SER A 229 -16.58 -21.43 12.87
C SER A 229 -17.10 -20.85 11.56
N LYS A 230 -16.30 -20.94 10.47
CA LYS A 230 -16.56 -20.32 9.16
C LYS A 230 -16.69 -18.79 9.21
N LYS A 231 -16.31 -18.17 10.32
CA LYS A 231 -16.28 -16.71 10.47
C LYS A 231 -15.16 -16.12 9.60
N ILE A 232 -15.49 -15.12 8.80
CA ILE A 232 -14.51 -14.41 7.97
C ILE A 232 -13.56 -13.60 8.85
N LEU A 233 -12.27 -13.72 8.57
CA LEU A 233 -11.16 -13.12 9.29
C LEU A 233 -10.64 -11.90 8.53
N TRP A 234 -11.44 -10.83 8.50
CA TRP A 234 -11.11 -9.59 7.78
C TRP A 234 -9.78 -8.97 8.23
N GLU A 235 -9.55 -8.88 9.54
CA GLU A 235 -8.31 -8.33 10.11
C GLU A 235 -7.07 -9.19 9.81
N GLU A 236 -7.24 -10.48 9.50
CA GLU A 236 -6.15 -11.38 9.06
C GLU A 236 -5.86 -11.25 7.55
N SER A 237 -6.88 -10.85 6.79
CA SER A 237 -6.88 -10.84 5.32
C SER A 237 -6.44 -9.51 4.73
N ILE A 238 -6.75 -8.41 5.43
CA ILE A 238 -6.52 -7.05 4.99
C ILE A 238 -5.29 -6.46 5.68
N PHE A 239 -4.45 -5.78 4.90
CA PHE A 239 -3.47 -4.83 5.42
C PHE A 239 -3.70 -3.46 4.75
N VAL A 240 -3.14 -2.42 5.36
CA VAL A 240 -3.32 -1.04 4.92
C VAL A 240 -1.98 -0.42 4.58
N ILE A 241 -1.87 0.18 3.40
CA ILE A 241 -0.72 1.00 3.02
C ILE A 241 -1.06 2.47 3.26
N THR A 242 -0.14 3.18 3.89
CA THR A 242 -0.15 4.65 3.99
C THR A 242 1.19 5.21 3.50
N ASP A 243 1.34 6.52 3.54
CA ASP A 243 2.62 7.19 3.27
C ASP A 243 3.72 6.77 4.25
N SER A 244 3.38 6.30 5.46
CA SER A 244 4.36 5.81 6.45
C SER A 244 4.69 4.32 6.33
N GLY A 245 4.06 3.58 5.41
CA GLY A 245 4.35 2.17 5.16
C GLY A 245 3.14 1.25 5.31
N ASN A 246 3.41 0.01 5.70
CA ASN A 246 2.40 -1.05 5.83
C ASN A 246 1.91 -1.14 7.28
N HIS A 247 0.60 -1.25 7.45
CA HIS A 247 -0.08 -1.30 8.74
C HIS A 247 -1.05 -2.47 8.78
N PHE A 248 -1.20 -3.04 9.98
CA PHE A 248 -1.97 -4.28 10.19
C PHE A 248 -3.02 -4.07 11.26
N PHE A 249 -4.14 -4.75 11.12
CA PHE A 249 -5.13 -4.82 12.19
C PHE A 249 -4.66 -5.77 13.29
N PRO A 250 -4.99 -5.52 14.56
CA PRO A 250 -4.42 -6.28 15.69
C PRO A 250 -4.86 -7.74 15.79
N ALA A 251 -5.96 -8.17 15.17
CA ALA A 251 -6.27 -9.61 15.15
C ALA A 251 -5.42 -10.39 14.12
N HIS A 252 -4.59 -9.71 13.33
CA HIS A 252 -3.66 -10.34 12.40
C HIS A 252 -2.67 -11.26 13.12
N GLY A 253 -2.52 -12.48 12.61
CA GLY A 253 -1.62 -13.51 13.10
C GLY A 253 -2.12 -14.28 14.31
N HIS A 254 -3.37 -14.05 14.77
CA HIS A 254 -3.96 -14.76 15.90
C HIS A 254 -4.74 -16.02 15.48
N ALA A 255 -5.02 -16.19 14.18
CA ALA A 255 -5.74 -17.35 13.70
C ALA A 255 -4.91 -18.63 13.81
N ASN A 256 -5.54 -19.73 14.24
CA ASN A 256 -4.88 -21.03 14.37
C ASN A 256 -5.00 -21.86 13.08
N ASP A 257 -6.19 -21.93 12.52
CA ASP A 257 -6.51 -22.71 11.32
C ASP A 257 -7.46 -21.89 10.44
N VAL A 258 -7.07 -21.73 9.18
CA VAL A 258 -7.78 -20.87 8.23
C VAL A 258 -7.95 -21.57 6.90
N GLU A 259 -9.00 -21.18 6.20
CA GLU A 259 -9.21 -21.56 4.82
C GLU A 259 -9.70 -20.34 4.01
N PRO A 260 -9.52 -20.36 2.68
CA PRO A 260 -10.15 -19.39 1.79
C PRO A 260 -11.66 -19.32 1.95
N THR A 261 -12.20 -18.11 1.78
CA THR A 261 -13.64 -17.87 1.72
C THR A 261 -14.14 -18.20 0.31
N VAL A 262 -15.22 -18.96 0.21
CA VAL A 262 -15.92 -19.22 -1.05
C VAL A 262 -17.14 -18.30 -1.10
N LEU A 263 -17.25 -17.52 -2.18
CA LEU A 263 -18.40 -16.66 -2.46
C LEU A 263 -19.26 -17.30 -3.54
N GLN A 264 -20.57 -17.36 -3.32
CA GLN A 264 -21.55 -17.78 -4.31
C GLN A 264 -21.61 -16.78 -5.48
N PRO A 265 -22.18 -17.16 -6.64
CA PRO A 265 -22.39 -16.25 -7.75
C PRO A 265 -23.09 -14.96 -7.30
N HIS A 266 -22.55 -13.80 -7.67
CA HIS A 266 -23.09 -12.48 -7.31
C HIS A 266 -23.18 -12.19 -5.81
N GLU A 267 -22.56 -13.01 -4.96
CA GLU A 267 -22.55 -12.79 -3.51
C GLU A 267 -21.67 -11.59 -3.16
N THR A 268 -22.23 -10.72 -2.31
CA THR A 268 -21.55 -9.58 -1.71
C THR A 268 -21.52 -9.73 -0.20
N ILE A 269 -20.33 -9.59 0.37
CA ILE A 269 -20.09 -9.58 1.81
C ILE A 269 -19.38 -8.29 2.22
N SER A 270 -19.58 -7.86 3.46
CA SER A 270 -18.94 -6.65 3.96
C SER A 270 -18.62 -6.72 5.44
N ALA A 271 -17.65 -5.91 5.88
CA ALA A 271 -17.35 -5.69 7.28
C ALA A 271 -16.84 -4.27 7.52
N ASN A 272 -17.08 -3.77 8.73
CA ASN A 272 -16.55 -2.51 9.18
C ASN A 272 -15.21 -2.75 9.88
N LEU A 273 -14.15 -2.09 9.42
CA LEU A 273 -12.84 -2.09 10.05
C LEU A 273 -12.51 -0.69 10.58
N ASP A 274 -12.03 -0.64 11.82
CA ASP A 274 -11.66 0.59 12.52
C ASP A 274 -10.17 0.88 12.33
N THR A 275 -9.83 1.84 11.47
CA THR A 275 -8.43 2.17 11.17
C THR A 275 -7.72 2.86 12.32
N LEU A 276 -8.45 3.42 13.30
CA LEU A 276 -7.83 3.97 14.52
C LEU A 276 -7.08 2.89 15.30
N THR A 277 -7.36 1.63 15.03
CA THR A 277 -6.75 0.49 15.72
C THR A 277 -5.56 -0.14 15.00
N LEU A 278 -5.14 0.43 13.86
CA LEU A 278 -4.02 -0.08 13.09
C LEU A 278 -2.71 -0.03 13.88
N HIS A 279 -1.92 -1.10 13.78
CA HIS A 279 -0.59 -1.17 14.35
C HIS A 279 0.46 -0.53 13.44
N GLY A 280 1.46 0.11 14.05
CA GLY A 280 2.62 0.67 13.36
C GLY A 280 2.37 1.99 12.65
N ILE A 281 1.21 2.63 12.83
CA ILE A 281 0.93 3.95 12.26
C ILE A 281 1.34 5.05 13.24
N SER A 282 2.09 6.03 12.76
CA SER A 282 2.40 7.26 13.49
C SER A 282 1.28 8.27 13.26
N TRP A 283 0.37 8.39 14.23
CA TRP A 283 -0.78 9.29 14.12
C TRP A 283 -0.34 10.77 14.08
N PRO A 284 -0.85 11.57 13.12
CA PRO A 284 -0.47 12.97 12.98
C PRO A 284 -0.98 13.81 14.15
N GLN A 285 -0.28 14.92 14.42
CA GLN A 285 -0.71 15.94 15.38
C GLN A 285 -1.48 17.06 14.67
N GLY A 286 -2.52 17.59 15.32
CA GLY A 286 -3.41 18.61 14.76
C GLY A 286 -4.45 18.02 13.80
N GLY A 287 -4.58 18.61 12.62
CA GLY A 287 -5.52 18.18 11.58
C GLY A 287 -4.80 17.69 10.33
N TRP A 288 -5.15 16.50 9.84
CA TRP A 288 -4.50 15.88 8.69
C TRP A 288 -5.45 15.01 7.88
N ARG A 289 -5.33 15.03 6.55
CA ARG A 289 -6.05 14.09 5.68
C ARG A 289 -5.25 12.79 5.58
N LEU A 290 -5.72 11.73 6.23
CA LEU A 290 -5.13 10.40 6.10
C LEU A 290 -5.63 9.72 4.83
N ARG A 291 -4.70 9.22 4.02
CA ARG A 291 -4.99 8.38 2.86
C ARG A 291 -4.61 6.95 3.21
N LEU A 292 -5.56 6.04 3.02
CA LEU A 292 -5.46 4.64 3.39
C LEU A 292 -5.74 3.81 2.15
N LYS A 293 -4.86 2.85 1.87
CA LYS A 293 -5.09 1.87 0.82
C LYS A 293 -5.25 0.51 1.43
N PHE A 294 -6.49 0.04 1.46
CA PHE A 294 -6.82 -1.30 1.91
C PHE A 294 -6.44 -2.29 0.81
N CYS A 295 -5.75 -3.36 1.17
CA CYS A 295 -5.25 -4.34 0.22
C CYS A 295 -5.79 -5.73 0.57
N LEU A 296 -6.34 -6.41 -0.44
CA LEU A 296 -6.82 -7.80 -0.39
C LEU A 296 -6.19 -8.56 -1.56
N GLY A 297 -5.09 -9.28 -1.30
CA GLY A 297 -4.30 -9.89 -2.37
C GLY A 297 -3.89 -8.85 -3.42
N ASN A 298 -4.15 -9.13 -4.69
CA ASN A 298 -3.87 -8.25 -5.83
C ASN A 298 -4.91 -7.13 -6.04
N LYS A 299 -5.93 -7.00 -5.19
CA LYS A 299 -6.90 -5.91 -5.24
C LYS A 299 -6.58 -4.89 -4.16
N ALA A 300 -6.88 -3.63 -4.44
CA ALA A 300 -6.82 -2.57 -3.46
C ALA A 300 -7.95 -1.56 -3.67
N SER A 301 -8.36 -0.93 -2.58
CA SER A 301 -9.32 0.17 -2.59
C SER A 301 -8.80 1.29 -1.69
N GLU A 302 -8.99 2.52 -2.13
CA GLU A 302 -8.53 3.70 -1.41
C GLU A 302 -9.66 4.37 -0.64
N GLY A 303 -9.36 4.69 0.60
CA GLY A 303 -10.20 5.48 1.49
C GLY A 303 -9.40 6.64 2.07
N ASN A 304 -10.10 7.68 2.50
CA ASN A 304 -9.47 8.77 3.23
C ASN A 304 -10.45 9.36 4.22
N TYR A 305 -9.92 9.97 5.27
CA TYR A 305 -10.69 10.74 6.24
C TYR A 305 -9.80 11.79 6.89
N TYR A 306 -10.42 12.85 7.40
CA TYR A 306 -9.73 13.86 8.16
C TYR A 306 -9.50 13.39 9.61
N TYR A 307 -8.25 13.17 9.99
CA TYR A 307 -7.85 12.93 11.37
C TYR A 307 -7.62 14.26 12.08
N PHE A 308 -8.35 14.47 13.16
CA PHE A 308 -8.19 15.61 14.07
C PHE A 308 -7.84 15.10 15.46
N THR A 309 -6.65 15.43 15.98
CA THR A 309 -6.10 14.87 17.22
C THR A 309 -7.06 15.01 18.39
N ASP A 310 -7.61 16.20 18.63
CA ASP A 310 -8.49 16.44 19.79
C ASP A 310 -9.78 15.59 19.78
N HIS A 311 -10.21 15.16 18.59
CA HIS A 311 -11.41 14.34 18.43
C HIS A 311 -11.09 12.85 18.38
N HIS A 312 -10.10 12.45 17.57
CA HIS A 312 -9.85 11.04 17.27
C HIS A 312 -8.90 10.37 18.26
N GLU A 313 -7.99 11.11 18.90
CA GLU A 313 -7.06 10.55 19.88
C GLU A 313 -7.78 9.92 21.10
N PRO A 314 -8.83 10.55 21.68
CA PRO A 314 -9.64 9.91 22.71
C PRO A 314 -10.37 8.65 22.22
N ILE A 315 -10.86 8.65 20.98
CA ILE A 315 -11.55 7.50 20.37
C ILE A 315 -10.57 6.35 20.20
N ARG A 316 -9.38 6.63 19.66
CA ARG A 316 -8.29 5.68 19.48
C ARG A 316 -7.87 5.03 20.80
N LYS A 317 -7.57 5.83 21.82
CA LYS A 317 -7.19 5.32 23.16
C LYS A 317 -8.28 4.42 23.76
N LYS A 318 -9.56 4.71 23.49
CA LYS A 318 -10.68 3.86 23.92
C LYS A 318 -10.76 2.56 23.10
N ALA A 319 -10.50 2.63 21.81
CA ALA A 319 -10.49 1.47 20.92
C ALA A 319 -9.35 0.51 21.28
N GLU A 320 -8.14 1.03 21.58
CA GLU A 320 -7.00 0.24 22.07
C GLU A 320 -7.33 -0.51 23.37
N LYS A 321 -7.93 0.18 24.36
CA LYS A 321 -8.31 -0.44 25.64
C LYS A 321 -9.34 -1.57 25.49
N LYS A 322 -10.29 -1.43 24.54
CA LYS A 322 -11.27 -2.50 24.25
C LYS A 322 -10.59 -3.76 23.71
N LYS A 323 -9.42 -3.66 23.10
CA LYS A 323 -8.67 -4.82 22.58
C LYS A 323 -7.93 -5.55 23.67
N THR A 324 -7.33 -4.84 24.64
CA THR A 324 -6.66 -5.49 25.78
C THR A 324 -7.62 -6.30 26.63
N ALA A 325 -8.88 -5.87 26.76
CA ALA A 325 -9.90 -6.58 27.54
C ALA A 325 -10.50 -7.84 26.86
N ILE A 326 -10.15 -8.12 25.60
CA ILE A 326 -10.59 -9.32 24.86
C ILE A 326 -9.46 -10.38 24.79
N VAL A 327 -8.27 -10.03 25.31
CA VAL A 327 -7.11 -10.93 25.42
C VAL A 327 -6.85 -11.17 26.91
N ASP A 328 -7.80 -11.84 27.58
CA ASP A 328 -7.63 -12.57 28.84
C ASP A 328 -8.61 -13.76 28.84
#